data_AF-A0AA39MZ72-F1
#
_entry.id   AF-A0AA39MZ72-F1
#
_cell.length_a   1.000
_cell.length_b   1.000
_cell.length_c   1.000
_cell.angle_alpha   90.00
_cell.angle_beta   90.00
_cell.angle_gamma   90.00
#
_symmetry.space_group_name_H-M   'P 1'
#
loop_
_entity.id
_entity.type
_entity.pdbx_description
1 polymer ?
#
loop_
_entity_poly.entity_id
_entity_poly.type
_entity_poly.pdbx_seq_one_letter_code
_entity_poly.pdbx_strand_id
1 'polypeptide(L)'
;MQAFIVTLVFLFSFAQGAVLLREESLFSYTTTQTTRTARDVFSPGSNDTQRPVLSVLTSAMLARSSSKRLAPSRRQDGNTSPTPAPTGPDSPDTTVHITNSSDFAILMPRNSDKPVSSSENDAIAYCSSGSSCAYTLPDGFITAAEVYNNAEGSYVQITGCMDPSKMSMSSKDDGGQFDVRYPNGAQCTFGGYGASFIEQLEPSAGRFCLRCCASPNDQTNCNSHQDRAGCLAAIPGKYNFPELGVTCNA
;
A
#
# COMPACT_ATOMS: atom_id res chain seq x y z
N MET A 1 56.71 -42.66 16.76
CA MET A 1 55.82 -43.03 17.87
C MET A 1 54.40 -42.65 17.48
N GLN A 2 53.55 -43.68 17.41
CA GLN A 2 52.08 -43.70 17.48
C GLN A 2 51.23 -42.86 16.51
N ALA A 3 50.59 -43.60 15.61
CA ALA A 3 49.36 -43.29 14.89
C ALA A 3 48.15 -43.26 15.82
N PHE A 4 47.14 -42.46 15.49
CA PHE A 4 45.75 -42.76 15.85
C PHE A 4 44.81 -42.41 14.69
N ILE A 5 44.19 -43.47 14.19
CA ILE A 5 43.08 -43.54 13.25
C ILE A 5 41.79 -43.25 14.03
N VAL A 6 40.93 -42.37 13.53
CA VAL A 6 39.49 -42.40 13.85
C VAL A 6 38.71 -42.12 12.58
N THR A 7 38.30 -43.20 11.92
CA THR A 7 37.31 -43.18 10.84
C THR A 7 35.94 -43.35 11.48
N LEU A 8 35.13 -42.29 11.50
CA LEU A 8 33.75 -42.33 12.02
C LEU A 8 32.78 -42.49 10.84
N VAL A 9 32.26 -43.70 10.72
CA VAL A 9 31.18 -44.10 9.82
C VAL A 9 29.86 -43.66 10.46
N PHE A 10 29.14 -42.71 9.85
CA PHE A 10 27.74 -42.45 10.18
C PHE A 10 26.84 -43.08 9.13
N LEU A 11 26.26 -44.22 9.53
CA LEU A 11 25.10 -44.84 8.90
C LEU A 11 23.85 -44.02 9.22
N PHE A 12 23.23 -43.40 8.22
CA PHE A 12 21.86 -42.91 8.35
C PHE A 12 20.92 -43.90 7.64
N SER A 13 20.14 -44.61 8.46
CA SER A 13 19.04 -45.47 8.04
C SER A 13 17.81 -44.65 7.69
N PHE A 14 17.11 -45.19 6.69
CA PHE A 14 15.81 -44.89 6.13
C PHE A 14 14.71 -44.45 7.11
N ALA A 15 13.90 -43.48 6.67
CA ALA A 15 12.47 -43.46 6.99
C ALA A 15 11.69 -43.02 5.74
N GLN A 16 10.85 -43.92 5.25
CA GLN A 16 9.92 -43.73 4.14
C GLN A 16 8.70 -42.94 4.63
N GLY A 17 8.28 -41.94 3.86
CA GLY A 17 7.00 -41.26 4.03
C GLY A 17 6.20 -41.34 2.73
N ALA A 18 5.28 -42.30 2.66
CA ALA A 18 4.29 -42.39 1.60
C ALA A 18 3.16 -41.39 1.87
N VAL A 19 2.83 -40.52 0.91
CA VAL A 19 1.62 -39.71 0.92
C VAL A 19 0.77 -40.12 -0.27
N LEU A 20 -0.33 -40.80 0.04
CA LEU A 20 -1.40 -41.21 -0.86
C LEU A 20 -2.67 -40.59 -0.30
N LEU A 21 -3.25 -39.57 -0.95
CA LEU A 21 -4.67 -39.20 -0.93
C LEU A 21 -4.90 -38.29 -2.14
N ARG A 22 -5.53 -38.76 -3.22
CA ARG A 22 -6.94 -39.07 -3.47
C ARG A 22 -7.74 -37.82 -3.85
N GLU A 23 -8.34 -37.99 -5.03
CA GLU A 23 -9.05 -37.09 -5.93
C GLU A 23 -10.47 -36.74 -5.46
N GLU A 24 -11.06 -35.79 -6.20
CA GLU A 24 -12.48 -35.39 -6.28
C GLU A 24 -12.91 -34.28 -5.29
N SER A 25 -13.62 -33.23 -5.69
CA SER A 25 -14.76 -33.24 -6.61
C SER A 25 -15.14 -31.83 -7.06
N LEU A 26 -15.67 -31.76 -8.28
CA LEU A 26 -16.30 -30.62 -8.94
C LEU A 26 -17.55 -30.15 -8.18
N PHE A 27 -17.71 -28.84 -8.02
CA PHE A 27 -18.99 -28.24 -7.64
C PHE A 27 -19.38 -27.12 -8.63
N SER A 28 -20.39 -27.41 -9.44
CA SER A 28 -21.05 -26.46 -10.34
C SER A 28 -21.84 -25.43 -9.52
N TYR A 29 -21.63 -24.15 -9.80
CA TYR A 29 -22.52 -23.07 -9.35
C TYR A 29 -23.34 -22.55 -10.53
N THR A 30 -24.65 -22.68 -10.43
CA THR A 30 -25.63 -22.12 -11.37
C THR A 30 -26.00 -20.72 -10.91
N THR A 31 -25.65 -19.68 -11.67
CA THR A 31 -26.11 -18.31 -11.44
C THR A 31 -27.24 -17.97 -12.40
N THR A 32 -28.41 -17.72 -11.83
CA THR A 32 -29.60 -17.18 -12.51
C THR A 32 -29.38 -15.71 -12.87
N GLN A 33 -29.35 -15.39 -14.16
CA GLN A 33 -29.38 -14.02 -14.67
C GLN A 33 -30.82 -13.51 -14.74
N THR A 34 -31.12 -12.41 -14.06
CA THR A 34 -32.36 -11.64 -14.26
C THR A 34 -32.03 -10.33 -14.95
N THR A 35 -32.41 -10.25 -16.22
CA THR A 35 -32.42 -9.07 -17.08
C THR A 35 -33.38 -8.00 -16.56
N ARG A 36 -32.94 -6.73 -16.47
CA ARG A 36 -33.82 -5.56 -16.35
C ARG A 36 -33.79 -4.75 -17.64
N THR A 37 -34.95 -4.67 -18.28
CA THR A 37 -35.25 -3.91 -19.49
C THR A 37 -35.61 -2.46 -19.17
N ALA A 38 -35.15 -1.53 -20.01
CA ALA A 38 -35.55 -0.14 -20.07
C ALA A 38 -36.97 0.06 -20.66
N ARG A 39 -37.63 1.14 -20.25
CA ARG A 39 -38.79 1.88 -20.81
C ARG A 39 -39.32 2.78 -19.67
N ASP A 40 -39.95 3.94 -19.83
CA ASP A 40 -40.02 4.99 -20.84
C ASP A 40 -40.89 6.09 -20.16
N VAL A 41 -40.62 7.37 -20.46
CA VAL A 41 -41.58 8.49 -20.61
C VAL A 41 -42.57 8.83 -19.47
N PHE A 42 -42.49 10.04 -18.90
CA PHE A 42 -43.60 11.04 -18.90
C PHE A 42 -43.17 12.43 -18.34
N SER A 43 -43.49 13.50 -19.07
CA SER A 43 -43.67 14.89 -18.58
C SER A 43 -45.14 15.27 -18.76
N PRO A 44 -45.73 16.15 -17.93
CA PRO A 44 -45.88 17.59 -18.25
C PRO A 44 -45.81 18.47 -16.97
N GLY A 45 -45.77 19.81 -16.93
CA GLY A 45 -45.87 20.93 -17.87
C GLY A 45 -46.37 22.18 -17.10
N SER A 46 -45.94 23.39 -17.51
CA SER A 46 -46.66 24.70 -17.44
C SER A 46 -46.97 25.31 -16.02
N ASN A 47 -46.90 26.62 -15.70
CA ASN A 47 -47.06 27.87 -16.45
C ASN A 47 -46.63 29.12 -15.61
N ASP A 48 -46.71 30.30 -16.26
CA ASP A 48 -46.92 31.65 -15.70
C ASP A 48 -45.66 32.51 -15.40
N THR A 49 -45.53 33.82 -15.73
CA THR A 49 -46.47 34.84 -16.22
C THR A 49 -45.66 35.96 -16.93
N GLN A 50 -46.36 36.85 -17.62
CA GLN A 50 -45.92 37.82 -18.64
C GLN A 50 -45.61 39.24 -18.12
N ARG A 51 -44.78 39.97 -18.90
CA ARG A 51 -44.73 41.45 -19.18
C ARG A 51 -43.80 42.37 -18.35
N PRO A 52 -43.38 43.55 -18.86
CA PRO A 52 -43.18 43.96 -20.26
C PRO A 52 -41.81 44.63 -20.54
N VAL A 53 -41.56 44.75 -21.84
CA VAL A 53 -40.46 45.44 -22.55
C VAL A 53 -40.27 46.92 -22.20
N LEU A 54 -39.01 47.32 -22.01
CA LEU A 54 -38.53 48.67 -22.32
C LEU A 54 -37.17 48.61 -23.02
N SER A 55 -37.12 49.23 -24.19
CA SER A 55 -35.97 49.38 -25.08
C SER A 55 -34.90 50.30 -24.46
N VAL A 56 -33.64 49.85 -24.44
CA VAL A 56 -32.48 50.74 -24.37
C VAL A 56 -31.39 50.24 -25.33
N LEU A 57 -31.16 51.03 -26.37
CA LEU A 57 -30.01 50.97 -27.28
C LEU A 57 -28.71 51.03 -26.49
N THR A 58 -27.80 50.08 -26.68
CA THR A 58 -26.37 50.29 -26.39
C THR A 58 -25.49 49.50 -27.36
N SER A 59 -24.41 50.17 -27.74
CA SER A 59 -23.52 49.95 -28.88
C SER A 59 -22.87 48.57 -28.94
N ALA A 60 -22.77 48.04 -30.17
CA ALA A 60 -21.91 46.89 -30.48
C ALA A 60 -20.44 47.25 -30.26
N MET A 61 -19.82 46.71 -29.22
CA MET A 61 -18.35 46.67 -29.09
C MET A 61 -17.85 45.34 -29.65
N LEU A 62 -16.97 45.43 -30.66
CA LEU A 62 -16.24 44.30 -31.22
C LEU A 62 -15.39 43.64 -30.12
N ALA A 63 -15.82 42.48 -29.63
CA ALA A 63 -14.99 41.64 -28.77
C ALA A 63 -13.88 40.99 -29.61
N ARG A 64 -12.65 41.47 -29.45
CA ARG A 64 -11.44 40.82 -30.00
C ARG A 64 -11.25 39.47 -29.30
N SER A 65 -11.41 38.38 -30.05
CA SER A 65 -11.04 37.03 -29.65
C SER A 65 -9.52 36.95 -29.39
N SER A 66 -9.11 37.07 -28.13
CA SER A 66 -7.77 36.68 -27.71
C SER A 66 -7.72 35.16 -27.59
N SER A 67 -7.10 34.53 -28.57
CA SER A 67 -6.73 33.12 -28.52
C SER A 67 -5.70 32.95 -27.39
N LYS A 68 -6.18 32.61 -26.18
CA LYS A 68 -5.31 32.19 -25.07
C LYS A 68 -4.72 30.85 -25.45
N ARG A 69 -3.51 30.89 -26.00
CA ARG A 69 -2.68 29.71 -26.20
C ARG A 69 -2.51 29.07 -24.81
N LEU A 70 -3.13 27.91 -24.59
CA LEU A 70 -2.93 27.14 -23.36
C LEU A 70 -1.43 26.87 -23.21
N ALA A 71 -0.86 27.29 -22.08
CA ALA A 71 0.48 26.90 -21.70
C ALA A 71 0.51 25.36 -21.56
N PRO A 72 1.61 24.70 -21.98
CA PRO A 72 1.76 23.27 -21.75
C PRO A 72 1.71 23.01 -20.25
N SER A 73 0.91 22.02 -19.83
CA SER A 73 0.87 21.52 -18.47
C SER A 73 2.30 21.23 -18.01
N ARG A 74 2.76 21.98 -17.00
CA ARG A 74 4.04 21.74 -16.33
C ARG A 74 3.97 20.30 -15.80
N ARG A 75 4.83 19.41 -16.30
CA ARG A 75 5.06 18.13 -15.61
C ARG A 75 5.37 18.50 -14.16
N GLN A 76 4.63 17.95 -13.20
CA GLN A 76 5.06 18.04 -11.81
C GLN A 76 6.35 17.23 -11.73
N ASP A 77 7.47 17.91 -11.87
CA ASP A 77 8.75 17.36 -11.43
C ASP A 77 8.58 17.14 -9.94
N GLY A 78 8.47 15.86 -9.54
CA GLY A 78 8.31 15.47 -8.14
C GLY A 78 9.40 16.12 -7.30
N ASN A 79 9.07 16.48 -6.06
CA ASN A 79 10.10 16.96 -5.13
C ASN A 79 11.17 15.87 -4.98
N THR A 80 12.41 16.21 -5.33
CA THR A 80 13.58 15.32 -5.26
C THR A 80 14.54 15.74 -4.14
N SER A 81 14.09 16.61 -3.23
CA SER A 81 14.87 16.97 -2.05
C SER A 81 15.26 15.70 -1.28
N PRO A 82 16.47 15.62 -0.72
CA PRO A 82 16.96 14.40 -0.08
C PRO A 82 16.00 13.84 0.96
N THR A 83 15.96 12.51 1.09
CA THR A 83 15.24 11.86 2.19
C THR A 83 15.84 12.37 3.50
N PRO A 84 15.03 12.72 4.50
CA PRO A 84 15.59 13.13 5.78
C PRO A 84 16.40 11.99 6.43
N ALA A 85 17.38 12.33 7.26
CA ALA A 85 18.09 11.35 8.08
C ALA A 85 17.17 10.77 9.18
N PRO A 86 17.43 9.55 9.67
CA PRO A 86 16.70 8.99 10.79
C PRO A 86 16.87 9.82 12.06
N THR A 87 15.87 9.75 12.93
CA THR A 87 15.86 10.46 14.21
C THR A 87 16.11 9.47 15.36
N GLY A 88 17.01 9.77 16.29
CA GLY A 88 17.32 8.87 17.43
C GLY A 88 18.01 7.55 17.03
N PRO A 89 18.47 6.73 18.00
CA PRO A 89 19.13 5.45 17.72
C PRO A 89 18.14 4.43 17.14
N ASP A 90 18.64 3.44 16.39
CA ASP A 90 17.84 2.33 15.89
C ASP A 90 17.20 1.50 17.01
N SER A 91 16.02 0.94 16.74
CA SER A 91 15.30 0.11 17.70
C SER A 91 14.60 -1.05 17.01
N PRO A 92 14.59 -2.27 17.62
CA PRO A 92 13.78 -3.37 17.11
C PRO A 92 12.28 -3.04 17.09
N ASP A 93 11.81 -2.14 17.97
CA ASP A 93 10.40 -1.72 18.02
C ASP A 93 9.99 -0.86 16.83
N THR A 94 10.94 -0.34 16.04
CA THR A 94 10.68 0.51 14.87
C THR A 94 11.39 -0.01 13.61
N THR A 95 11.81 -1.28 13.64
CA THR A 95 12.49 -1.93 12.50
C THR A 95 11.49 -2.72 11.66
N VAL A 96 11.42 -2.43 10.37
CA VAL A 96 10.63 -3.17 9.37
C VAL A 96 11.49 -4.11 8.54
N HIS A 97 10.86 -5.12 7.93
CA HIS A 97 11.53 -6.06 7.05
C HIS A 97 10.57 -6.69 6.04
N ILE A 98 11.14 -7.18 4.94
CA ILE A 98 10.41 -7.94 3.92
C ILE A 98 11.27 -9.14 3.53
N THR A 99 10.88 -10.33 4.00
CA THR A 99 11.48 -11.60 3.57
C THR A 99 10.64 -12.23 2.46
N ASN A 100 9.33 -12.35 2.69
CA ASN A 100 8.34 -12.87 1.74
C ASN A 100 6.92 -12.44 2.18
N SER A 101 5.88 -12.86 1.46
CA SER A 101 4.48 -12.47 1.72
C SER A 101 3.90 -13.02 3.04
N SER A 102 4.62 -13.89 3.74
CA SER A 102 4.23 -14.46 5.04
C SER A 102 5.21 -14.11 6.17
N ASP A 103 6.36 -13.51 5.84
CA ASP A 103 7.38 -13.04 6.79
C ASP A 103 7.83 -11.63 6.39
N PHE A 104 7.22 -10.67 7.04
CA PHE A 104 7.48 -9.24 6.95
C PHE A 104 7.02 -8.54 8.24
N ALA A 105 7.50 -7.32 8.46
CA ALA A 105 7.02 -6.40 9.49
C ALA A 105 6.74 -5.03 8.89
N ILE A 106 5.67 -4.39 9.35
CA ILE A 106 5.25 -3.02 8.97
C ILE A 106 5.11 -2.16 10.22
N LEU A 107 5.21 -0.85 10.07
CA LEU A 107 4.91 0.10 11.15
C LEU A 107 3.40 0.31 11.25
N MET A 108 2.89 0.34 12.47
CA MET A 108 1.49 0.67 12.73
C MET A 108 1.39 1.71 13.84
N PRO A 109 0.31 2.52 13.86
CA PRO A 109 -0.01 3.32 15.03
C PRO A 109 0.04 2.49 16.32
N ARG A 110 0.76 2.97 17.34
CA ARG A 110 0.79 2.31 18.65
C ARG A 110 -0.60 2.25 19.27
N ASN A 111 -1.40 3.29 19.05
CA ASN A 111 -2.82 3.27 19.34
C ASN A 111 -3.60 3.32 18.02
N SER A 112 -4.24 2.21 17.67
CA SER A 112 -4.87 2.01 16.37
C SER A 112 -6.21 2.72 16.21
N ASP A 113 -6.74 3.35 17.26
CA ASP A 113 -7.89 4.25 17.20
C ASP A 113 -7.53 5.65 16.65
N LYS A 114 -6.23 5.98 16.60
CA LYS A 114 -5.74 7.24 16.05
C LYS A 114 -5.56 7.15 14.53
N PRO A 115 -5.76 8.26 13.80
CA PRO A 115 -5.36 8.34 12.40
C PRO A 115 -3.89 8.02 12.20
N VAL A 116 -3.56 7.30 11.12
CA VAL A 116 -2.19 6.93 10.73
C VAL A 116 -1.32 8.19 10.61
N SER A 117 -1.80 9.22 9.90
CA SER A 117 -1.13 10.52 9.76
C SER A 117 -0.80 11.22 11.08
N SER A 118 -1.53 10.94 12.16
CA SER A 118 -1.25 11.53 13.48
C SER A 118 -0.27 10.70 14.33
N SER A 119 0.13 9.52 13.84
CA SER A 119 0.91 8.52 14.57
C SER A 119 2.34 8.36 14.05
N GLU A 120 2.79 9.23 13.14
CA GLU A 120 4.12 9.16 12.51
C GLU A 120 5.26 9.11 13.55
N ASN A 121 5.08 9.78 14.69
CA ASN A 121 6.12 9.90 15.73
C ASN A 121 6.15 8.73 16.73
N ASP A 122 5.06 7.96 16.86
CA ASP A 122 4.91 6.95 17.92
C ASP A 122 4.54 5.55 17.41
N ALA A 123 4.60 5.33 16.10
CA ALA A 123 4.40 4.03 15.47
C ALA A 123 5.40 2.97 15.96
N ILE A 124 4.99 1.71 15.85
CA ILE A 124 5.76 0.52 16.24
C ILE A 124 5.63 -0.57 15.20
N ALA A 125 6.64 -1.44 15.11
CA ALA A 125 6.68 -2.56 14.19
C ALA A 125 5.73 -3.68 14.65
N TYR A 126 4.90 -4.14 13.71
CA TYR A 126 4.08 -5.33 13.84
C TYR A 126 4.48 -6.37 12.79
N CYS A 127 4.69 -7.60 13.25
CA CYS A 127 5.08 -8.72 12.42
C CYS A 127 3.88 -9.48 11.88
N SER A 128 3.96 -9.88 10.62
CA SER A 128 3.10 -10.95 10.08
C SER A 128 3.28 -12.26 10.85
N SER A 129 2.34 -13.19 10.70
CA SER A 129 2.28 -14.43 11.48
C SER A 129 3.48 -15.37 11.28
N GLY A 130 4.20 -15.28 10.16
CA GLY A 130 5.43 -16.05 9.92
C GLY A 130 6.70 -15.40 10.45
N SER A 131 6.58 -14.27 11.15
CA SER A 131 7.69 -13.45 11.63
C SER A 131 7.67 -13.29 13.15
N SER A 132 8.81 -12.94 13.74
CA SER A 132 8.94 -12.71 15.18
C SER A 132 9.42 -11.29 15.49
N CYS A 133 8.56 -10.49 16.10
CA CYS A 133 8.92 -9.26 16.81
C CYS A 133 7.97 -9.07 18.00
N ALA A 134 8.13 -7.95 18.73
CA ALA A 134 7.39 -7.70 19.97
C ALA A 134 5.86 -7.68 19.81
N TYR A 135 5.38 -7.31 18.62
CA TYR A 135 3.96 -7.22 18.29
C TYR A 135 3.64 -8.00 17.03
N THR A 136 2.51 -8.71 17.01
CA THR A 136 2.07 -9.52 15.88
C THR A 136 0.78 -8.94 15.32
N LEU A 137 0.68 -8.87 13.99
CA LEU A 137 -0.54 -8.50 13.29
C LEU A 137 -1.63 -9.53 13.62
N PRO A 138 -2.86 -9.11 13.95
CA PRO A 138 -3.95 -10.04 14.19
C PRO A 138 -4.27 -10.89 12.96
N ASP A 139 -4.75 -12.11 13.21
CA ASP A 139 -5.21 -12.98 12.13
C ASP A 139 -6.30 -12.29 11.28
N GLY A 140 -6.12 -12.39 9.97
CA GLY A 140 -7.00 -11.77 8.98
C GLY A 140 -6.83 -10.25 8.84
N PHE A 141 -5.91 -9.61 9.55
CA PHE A 141 -5.59 -8.20 9.29
C PHE A 141 -5.00 -8.04 7.89
N ILE A 142 -4.05 -8.89 7.49
CA ILE A 142 -3.55 -8.94 6.11
C ILE A 142 -4.41 -9.93 5.34
N THR A 143 -5.14 -9.44 4.33
CA THR A 143 -6.05 -10.27 3.52
C THR A 143 -5.39 -10.75 2.24
N ALA A 144 -4.42 -9.99 1.72
CA ALA A 144 -3.59 -10.39 0.59
C ALA A 144 -2.29 -9.57 0.58
N ALA A 145 -1.18 -10.15 0.14
CA ALA A 145 0.09 -9.45 0.00
C ALA A 145 0.95 -10.06 -1.12
N GLU A 146 1.72 -9.23 -1.80
CA GLU A 146 2.70 -9.65 -2.80
C GLU A 146 4.03 -8.94 -2.56
N VAL A 147 5.12 -9.71 -2.62
CA VAL A 147 6.49 -9.18 -2.56
C VAL A 147 7.05 -9.06 -3.96
N TYR A 148 7.69 -7.93 -4.22
CA TYR A 148 8.45 -7.68 -5.44
C TYR A 148 9.88 -7.28 -5.10
N ASN A 149 10.83 -7.97 -5.71
CA ASN A 149 12.26 -7.65 -5.62
C ASN A 149 12.67 -6.97 -6.92
N ASN A 150 13.24 -5.77 -6.83
CA ASN A 150 13.78 -5.09 -7.99
C ASN A 150 14.97 -5.89 -8.58
N ALA A 151 15.01 -6.06 -9.89
CA ALA A 151 16.02 -6.87 -10.57
C ALA A 151 17.45 -6.30 -10.41
N GLU A 152 17.58 -4.98 -10.29
CA GLU A 152 18.84 -4.30 -10.06
C GLU A 152 19.26 -4.31 -8.58
N GLY A 153 18.45 -4.88 -7.69
CA GLY A 153 18.71 -4.94 -6.25
C GLY A 153 18.59 -3.59 -5.54
N SER A 154 17.96 -2.59 -6.17
CA SER A 154 17.84 -1.24 -5.60
C SER A 154 16.79 -1.15 -4.49
N TYR A 155 15.78 -2.01 -4.51
CA TYR A 155 14.75 -2.09 -3.48
C TYR A 155 14.05 -3.44 -3.41
N VAL A 156 13.42 -3.70 -2.27
CA VAL A 156 12.37 -4.71 -2.08
C VAL A 156 11.10 -4.01 -1.65
N GLN A 157 9.93 -4.51 -2.08
CA GLN A 157 8.64 -3.99 -1.63
C GLN A 157 7.65 -5.09 -1.33
N ILE A 158 6.68 -4.76 -0.49
CA ILE A 158 5.46 -5.52 -0.28
C ILE A 158 4.26 -4.59 -0.47
N THR A 159 3.27 -5.04 -1.22
CA THR A 159 2.00 -4.33 -1.42
C THR A 159 0.85 -5.28 -1.16
N GLY A 160 -0.23 -4.80 -0.56
CA GLY A 160 -1.31 -5.70 -0.20
C GLY A 160 -2.56 -5.03 0.30
N CYS A 161 -3.57 -5.87 0.54
CA CYS A 161 -4.85 -5.50 1.11
C CYS A 161 -4.89 -5.89 2.59
N MET A 162 -5.61 -5.08 3.37
CA MET A 162 -5.78 -5.26 4.80
C MET A 162 -7.23 -5.06 5.24
N ASP A 163 -7.62 -5.69 6.34
CA ASP A 163 -8.88 -5.45 7.05
C ASP A 163 -8.62 -4.56 8.27
N PRO A 164 -8.84 -3.23 8.17
CA PRO A 164 -8.59 -2.28 9.25
C PRO A 164 -9.43 -2.57 10.51
N SER A 165 -10.56 -3.27 10.37
CA SER A 165 -11.43 -3.60 11.52
C SER A 165 -10.74 -4.52 12.53
N LYS A 166 -9.77 -5.34 12.10
CA LYS A 166 -9.02 -6.25 12.99
C LYS A 166 -8.15 -5.53 14.01
N MET A 167 -7.84 -4.26 13.78
CA MET A 167 -7.15 -3.40 14.74
C MET A 167 -7.96 -2.17 15.12
N SER A 168 -9.28 -2.15 14.92
CA SER A 168 -10.12 -0.99 15.26
C SER A 168 -9.70 0.32 14.58
N MET A 169 -9.03 0.24 13.42
CA MET A 169 -8.69 1.41 12.63
C MET A 169 -9.95 1.96 11.97
N SER A 170 -10.06 3.29 11.91
CA SER A 170 -11.20 3.97 11.31
C SER A 170 -11.24 3.73 9.81
N SER A 171 -12.37 3.25 9.27
CA SER A 171 -12.59 3.15 7.81
C SER A 171 -12.72 4.52 7.12
N LYS A 172 -12.62 5.63 7.88
CA LYS A 172 -12.61 7.01 7.37
C LYS A 172 -11.22 7.63 7.43
N ASP A 173 -10.22 6.89 7.90
CA ASP A 173 -8.84 7.34 7.90
C ASP A 173 -8.24 7.10 6.51
N ASP A 174 -7.93 8.19 5.81
CA ASP A 174 -7.32 8.13 4.47
C ASP A 174 -5.84 7.71 4.52
N GLY A 175 -5.26 7.64 5.72
CA GLY A 175 -3.94 7.08 5.92
C GLY A 175 -2.87 8.08 6.30
N GLY A 176 -1.63 7.66 6.09
CA GLY A 176 -0.41 8.42 6.38
C GLY A 176 0.84 7.66 5.95
N GLN A 177 1.99 8.31 6.10
CA GLN A 177 3.27 7.74 5.71
C GLN A 177 4.18 7.54 6.93
N PHE A 178 4.88 6.42 6.96
CA PHE A 178 6.08 6.24 7.77
C PHE A 178 7.30 6.15 6.86
N ASP A 179 8.42 6.69 7.31
CA ASP A 179 9.64 6.71 6.52
C ASP A 179 10.88 6.63 7.43
N VAL A 180 12.06 6.72 6.82
CA VAL A 180 13.33 6.68 7.56
C VAL A 180 13.44 7.75 8.64
N ARG A 181 12.73 8.88 8.53
CA ARG A 181 12.77 9.96 9.52
C ARG A 181 11.96 9.63 10.76
N TYR A 182 10.77 9.05 10.59
CA TYR A 182 9.80 8.82 11.65
C TYR A 182 9.10 7.47 11.54
N PRO A 183 8.95 6.74 12.67
CA PRO A 183 9.22 7.15 14.05
C PRO A 183 10.73 7.16 14.41
N ASN A 184 11.06 7.61 15.63
CA ASN A 184 12.45 7.59 16.10
C ASN A 184 13.03 6.16 16.00
N GLY A 185 14.22 6.04 15.42
CA GLY A 185 14.95 4.78 15.24
C GLY A 185 14.47 3.93 14.08
N ALA A 186 13.55 4.44 13.25
CA ALA A 186 12.99 3.68 12.15
C ALA A 186 14.04 3.27 11.13
N GLN A 187 13.96 2.02 10.69
CA GLN A 187 14.82 1.48 9.65
C GLN A 187 14.16 0.30 8.95
N CYS A 188 14.64 -0.01 7.74
CA CYS A 188 14.38 -1.28 7.10
C CYS A 188 15.65 -2.13 7.01
N THR A 189 15.52 -3.41 7.38
CA THR A 189 16.65 -4.36 7.40
C THR A 189 17.35 -4.56 6.06
N PHE A 190 16.66 -4.36 4.93
CA PHE A 190 17.22 -4.55 3.59
C PHE A 190 18.42 -3.61 3.30
N GLY A 191 18.25 -2.31 3.54
CA GLY A 191 19.30 -1.31 3.35
C GLY A 191 20.07 -0.97 4.64
N GLY A 192 19.52 -1.34 5.80
CA GLY A 192 20.06 -1.01 7.12
C GLY A 192 19.73 0.40 7.59
N TYR A 193 20.28 0.76 8.75
CA TYR A 193 19.99 2.05 9.39
C TYR A 193 20.38 3.25 8.52
N GLY A 194 19.43 4.16 8.30
CA GLY A 194 19.59 5.34 7.46
C GLY A 194 19.32 5.13 5.97
N ALA A 195 19.16 3.89 5.51
CA ALA A 195 18.66 3.63 4.16
C ALA A 195 17.21 4.12 4.03
N SER A 196 16.85 4.63 2.84
CA SER A 196 15.49 5.11 2.61
C SER A 196 14.50 3.96 2.60
N PHE A 197 13.37 4.17 3.26
CA PHE A 197 12.17 3.36 3.06
C PHE A 197 10.95 4.28 3.11
N ILE A 198 9.87 3.83 2.48
CA ILE A 198 8.57 4.47 2.56
C ILE A 198 7.53 3.40 2.84
N GLU A 199 6.63 3.69 3.76
CA GLU A 199 5.50 2.86 4.10
C GLU A 199 4.24 3.72 4.15
N GLN A 200 3.14 3.23 3.62
CA GLN A 200 1.83 3.87 3.80
C GLN A 200 0.78 2.84 4.18
N LEU A 201 -0.09 3.26 5.09
CA LEU A 201 -1.29 2.55 5.47
C LEU A 201 -2.48 3.41 5.07
N GLU A 202 -3.45 2.84 4.35
CA GLU A 202 -4.65 3.54 3.90
C GLU A 202 -5.89 2.76 4.35
N PRO A 203 -6.34 2.94 5.62
CA PRO A 203 -7.48 2.22 6.18
C PRO A 203 -8.78 2.39 5.40
N SER A 204 -9.08 3.58 4.89
CA SER A 204 -10.30 3.83 4.11
C SER A 204 -10.35 3.04 2.80
N ALA A 205 -9.19 2.73 2.23
CA ALA A 205 -9.05 1.90 1.03
C ALA A 205 -8.73 0.43 1.33
N GLY A 206 -8.48 0.06 2.58
CA GLY A 206 -8.12 -1.29 2.98
C GLY A 206 -6.82 -1.79 2.34
N ARG A 207 -5.80 -0.92 2.23
CA ARG A 207 -4.50 -1.28 1.63
C ARG A 207 -3.30 -0.77 2.42
N PHE A 208 -2.17 -1.43 2.21
CA PHE A 208 -0.87 -1.03 2.72
C PHE A 208 0.21 -1.24 1.66
N CYS A 209 1.32 -0.54 1.84
CA CYS A 209 2.50 -0.70 1.01
C CYS A 209 3.76 -0.33 1.79
N LEU A 210 4.83 -1.09 1.60
CA LEU A 210 6.16 -0.81 2.15
C LEU A 210 7.20 -1.06 1.06
N ARG A 211 8.14 -0.13 0.88
CA ARG A 211 9.31 -0.30 0.02
C ARG A 211 10.56 0.09 0.79
N CYS A 212 11.52 -0.81 0.82
CA CYS A 212 12.83 -0.62 1.41
C CYS A 212 13.89 -0.49 0.32
N CYS A 213 14.63 0.61 0.31
CA CYS A 213 15.70 0.85 -0.65
C CYS A 213 17.07 0.45 -0.09
N ALA A 214 18.00 0.12 -0.97
CA ALA A 214 19.35 -0.33 -0.62
C ALA A 214 20.27 0.80 -0.10
N SER A 215 19.87 2.07 -0.28
CA SER A 215 20.74 3.23 -0.05
C SER A 215 20.02 4.37 0.69
N PRO A 216 20.77 5.19 1.44
CA PRO A 216 20.24 6.44 1.96
C PRO A 216 19.91 7.41 0.82
N ASN A 217 19.03 8.37 1.10
CA ASN A 217 18.65 9.43 0.15
C ASN A 217 18.14 8.96 -1.22
N ASP A 218 17.51 7.78 -1.30
CA ASP A 218 16.98 7.25 -2.57
C ASP A 218 15.62 7.85 -2.91
N GLN A 219 15.64 9.07 -3.44
CA GLN A 219 14.44 9.80 -3.87
C GLN A 219 13.89 9.34 -5.23
N THR A 220 14.57 8.41 -5.89
CA THR A 220 14.09 7.81 -7.15
C THR A 220 13.15 6.65 -6.85
N ASN A 221 13.54 5.77 -5.91
CA ASN A 221 12.78 4.56 -5.59
C ASN A 221 11.95 4.70 -4.31
N CYS A 222 12.45 5.43 -3.31
CA CYS A 222 11.82 5.64 -2.00
C CYS A 222 11.58 7.14 -1.74
N ASN A 223 10.78 7.78 -2.60
CA ASN A 223 10.45 9.20 -2.47
C ASN A 223 9.48 9.47 -1.32
N SER A 224 9.97 10.13 -0.27
CA SER A 224 9.21 10.49 0.94
C SER A 224 8.30 11.73 0.78
N HIS A 225 8.25 12.36 -0.39
CA HIS A 225 7.40 13.54 -0.64
C HIS A 225 6.06 13.19 -1.29
N GLN A 226 5.72 11.89 -1.34
CA GLN A 226 4.45 11.34 -1.83
C GLN A 226 3.50 10.94 -0.68
N ASP A 227 3.70 11.54 0.49
CA ASP A 227 2.98 11.29 1.74
C ASP A 227 1.44 11.33 1.61
N ARG A 228 0.90 12.18 0.73
CA ARG A 228 -0.54 12.32 0.48
C ARG A 228 -1.03 11.68 -0.82
N ALA A 229 -0.13 11.11 -1.61
CA ALA A 229 -0.49 10.56 -2.93
C ALA A 229 -1.06 9.13 -2.84
N GLY A 230 -0.82 8.46 -1.71
CA GLY A 230 -1.31 7.11 -1.46
C GLY A 230 -0.46 6.00 -2.06
N CYS A 231 -0.76 4.76 -1.67
CA CYS A 231 0.07 3.60 -2.01
C CYS A 231 0.20 3.39 -3.52
N LEU A 232 -0.89 3.60 -4.26
CA LEU A 232 -0.91 3.42 -5.71
C LEU A 232 0.09 4.34 -6.44
N ALA A 233 0.33 5.54 -5.89
CA ALA A 233 1.26 6.51 -6.46
C ALA A 233 2.67 6.34 -5.91
N ALA A 234 2.83 6.18 -4.59
CA ALA A 234 4.13 6.09 -3.94
C ALA A 234 4.84 4.75 -4.23
N ILE A 235 4.09 3.65 -4.19
CA ILE A 235 4.59 2.28 -4.36
C ILE A 235 3.65 1.52 -5.32
N PRO A 236 3.78 1.73 -6.64
CA PRO A 236 3.07 0.91 -7.61
C PRO A 236 3.35 -0.59 -7.39
N GLY A 237 2.32 -1.42 -7.47
CA GLY A 237 2.40 -2.84 -7.14
C GLY A 237 1.05 -3.55 -7.32
N LYS A 238 0.88 -4.70 -6.66
CA LYS A 238 -0.34 -5.50 -6.75
C LYS A 238 -1.30 -5.17 -5.61
N TYR A 239 -2.47 -4.68 -5.99
CA TYR A 239 -3.60 -4.34 -5.10
C TYR A 239 -4.91 -5.03 -5.52
N ASN A 240 -4.84 -5.97 -6.46
CA ASN A 240 -5.95 -6.77 -6.92
C ASN A 240 -5.56 -8.24 -6.92
N PHE A 241 -6.27 -9.05 -6.14
CA PHE A 241 -6.00 -10.47 -5.88
C PHE A 241 -7.25 -11.29 -6.23
N PRO A 242 -7.62 -11.39 -7.52
CA PRO A 242 -8.82 -12.12 -7.95
C PRO A 242 -8.81 -13.59 -7.55
N GLU A 243 -7.63 -14.19 -7.43
CA GLU A 243 -7.43 -15.56 -6.94
C GLU A 243 -7.86 -15.76 -5.49
N LEU A 244 -7.90 -14.69 -4.69
CA LEU A 244 -8.38 -14.67 -3.31
C LEU A 244 -9.76 -14.01 -3.18
N GLY A 245 -10.32 -13.47 -4.27
CA GLY A 245 -11.53 -12.65 -4.21
C GLY A 245 -11.37 -11.33 -3.46
N VAL A 246 -10.13 -10.81 -3.35
CA VAL A 246 -9.79 -9.59 -2.58
C VAL A 246 -9.31 -8.50 -3.54
N THR A 247 -9.79 -7.26 -3.37
CA THR A 247 -9.31 -6.09 -4.12
C THR A 247 -9.32 -4.85 -3.26
N CYS A 248 -8.25 -4.05 -3.38
CA CYS A 248 -8.06 -2.79 -2.68
C CYS A 248 -7.45 -1.72 -3.62
N ASN A 249 -7.64 -1.88 -4.93
CA ASN A 249 -7.14 -0.97 -5.97
C ASN A 249 -8.09 0.22 -6.26
N ALA A 250 -9.14 0.40 -5.46
CA ALA A 250 -10.18 1.41 -5.66
C ALA A 250 -9.78 2.79 -5.14
#